data_AF-A0A0C3BDN5-F1
#
_entry.id   AF-A0A0C3BDN5-F1
#
_cell.length_a   1.000
_cell.length_b   1.000
_cell.length_c   1.000
_cell.angle_alpha   90.00
_cell.angle_beta   90.00
_cell.angle_gamma   90.00
#
_symmetry.space_group_name_H-M   'P 1'
#
loop_
_entity.id
_entity.type
_entity.pdbx_description
1 polymer ?
#
loop_
_entity_poly.entity_id
_entity_poly.type
_entity_poly.pdbx_seq_one_letter_code
_entity_poly.pdbx_strand_id
1 'polypeptide(L)'
;MTTQIADSEGGLDGDQVWTSRTCRAILAPNLCVPLLLGGPFLSSNNLVIDHGTRTCIGKNCGYNLLNPPLVERQINKPKPRFDPELKTLQKAVVADIKSLFPTTAAKLDKSTTSHLPCPIAAVRFRIEQLLSDDTLKQKGEDLKHEYLDIFPPNIPDTKELPSEVLMRIKLRDNVKPMVARAYSCPKKYRDGWKTLIEQHLAAGHIRPSNSDYVSPAFIVPKADPNVLPRWVNDYRKLNQNTVVDNHPLPLVNDIL
;
A
#
# COMPACT_ATOMS: atom_id res chain seq x y z
N MET A 1 -19.80 32.43 52.86
CA MET A 1 -18.42 32.36 52.33
C MET A 1 -18.35 31.19 51.37
N THR A 2 -17.99 31.45 50.12
CA THR A 2 -18.05 30.50 49.00
C THR A 2 -16.73 29.74 48.92
N THR A 3 -16.72 28.48 49.32
CA THR A 3 -15.55 27.61 49.16
C THR A 3 -15.72 26.83 47.86
N GLN A 4 -14.79 26.98 46.91
CA GLN A 4 -14.74 26.20 45.69
C GLN A 4 -14.15 24.82 46.00
N ILE A 5 -14.89 23.75 45.70
CA ILE A 5 -14.39 22.38 45.73
C ILE A 5 -14.44 21.88 44.28
N ALA A 6 -13.32 21.38 43.79
CA ALA A 6 -13.19 20.84 42.45
C ALA A 6 -13.46 19.32 42.48
N ASP A 7 -14.48 18.88 41.75
CA ASP A 7 -14.74 17.46 41.51
C ASP A 7 -14.27 17.11 40.09
N SER A 8 -13.53 16.01 39.95
CA SER A 8 -13.20 15.40 38.65
C SER A 8 -14.43 14.68 38.08
N GLU A 9 -14.64 14.64 36.77
CA GLU A 9 -15.50 13.62 36.16
C GLU A 9 -14.57 12.61 35.50
N GLY A 10 -14.50 11.41 36.08
CA GLY A 10 -13.72 10.27 35.61
C GLY A 10 -14.52 9.48 34.57
N GLY A 11 -14.58 10.01 33.36
CA GLY A 11 -14.70 9.20 32.14
C GLY A 11 -13.31 9.05 31.53
N LEU A 12 -12.89 7.82 31.25
CA LEU A 12 -11.62 7.50 30.58
C LEU A 12 -11.62 8.06 29.15
N ASP A 13 -11.30 9.34 29.01
CA ASP A 13 -10.84 9.92 27.76
C ASP A 13 -9.84 11.03 28.11
N GLY A 14 -8.75 11.12 27.36
CA GLY A 14 -7.50 11.81 27.71
C GLY A 14 -7.54 13.34 27.82
N ASP A 15 -8.70 13.95 28.02
CA ASP A 15 -8.84 15.40 28.12
C ASP A 15 -9.06 15.81 29.58
N GLN A 16 -8.00 16.34 30.21
CA GLN A 16 -8.05 16.94 31.56
C GLN A 16 -8.86 18.25 31.57
N VAL A 17 -10.17 18.18 31.29
CA VAL A 17 -11.09 19.32 31.35
C VAL A 17 -11.59 19.44 32.78
N TRP A 18 -11.03 20.39 33.52
CA TRP A 18 -11.54 20.76 34.85
C TRP A 18 -12.82 21.59 34.68
N THR A 19 -13.93 21.08 35.20
CA THR A 19 -15.19 21.84 35.29
C THR A 19 -15.40 22.32 36.72
N SER A 20 -15.62 23.61 36.93
CA SER A 20 -16.05 24.12 38.24
C SER A 20 -17.57 24.15 38.33
N ARG A 21 -18.13 23.71 39.45
CA ARG A 21 -19.57 23.81 39.73
C ARG A 21 -19.76 24.60 41.01
N THR A 22 -20.67 25.56 41.00
CA THR A 22 -21.04 26.31 42.22
C THR A 22 -22.13 25.54 42.95
N CYS A 23 -21.84 25.12 44.19
CA CYS A 23 -22.83 24.51 45.07
C CYS A 23 -23.12 25.40 46.29
N ARG A 24 -24.34 25.31 46.82
CA ARG A 24 -24.70 25.92 48.11
C ARG A 24 -24.51 24.86 49.19
N ALA A 25 -23.49 25.03 50.04
CA ALA A 25 -23.22 24.15 51.17
C ALA A 25 -23.60 24.85 52.48
N ILE A 26 -24.22 24.10 53.40
CA ILE A 26 -24.40 24.54 54.79
C ILE A 26 -23.17 24.07 55.56
N LEU A 27 -22.36 25.02 56.02
CA LEU A 27 -21.19 24.73 56.85
C LEU A 27 -21.63 24.78 58.31
N ALA A 28 -21.60 23.63 58.98
CA ALA A 28 -21.84 23.50 60.41
C ALA A 28 -20.52 23.15 61.12
N PRO A 29 -19.68 24.15 61.47
CA PRO A 29 -18.32 23.91 61.93
C PRO A 29 -18.21 23.21 63.29
N ASN A 30 -19.27 23.29 64.12
CA ASN A 30 -19.28 22.74 65.48
C ASN A 30 -20.49 21.82 65.68
N LEU A 31 -20.48 20.68 65.02
CA LEU A 31 -21.50 19.67 65.24
C LEU A 31 -21.29 19.03 66.62
N CYS A 32 -22.25 19.16 67.53
CA CYS A 32 -22.15 18.65 68.90
C CYS A 32 -22.20 17.10 69.00
N VAL A 33 -22.59 16.43 67.93
CA VAL A 33 -22.65 14.97 67.80
C VAL A 33 -22.27 14.58 66.37
N PRO A 34 -21.57 13.46 66.14
CA PRO A 34 -21.23 13.00 64.80
C PRO A 34 -22.50 12.71 63.99
N LEU A 35 -22.59 13.29 62.78
CA LEU A 35 -23.70 13.02 61.87
C LEU A 35 -23.49 11.66 61.19
N LEU A 36 -24.41 10.72 61.41
CA LEU A 36 -24.42 9.47 60.68
C LEU A 36 -25.15 9.69 59.35
N LEU A 37 -24.38 9.78 58.28
CA LEU A 37 -24.91 9.88 56.92
C LEU A 37 -25.24 8.48 56.42
N GLY A 38 -26.55 8.20 56.30
CA GLY A 38 -27.05 6.89 55.88
C GLY A 38 -26.88 6.62 54.37
N GLY A 39 -27.21 5.39 53.98
CA GLY A 39 -27.16 4.93 52.59
C GLY A 39 -27.80 5.85 51.54
N PRO A 40 -28.97 6.47 51.80
CA PRO A 40 -29.58 7.41 50.84
C PRO A 40 -28.68 8.61 50.51
N PHE A 41 -27.99 9.17 51.50
CA PHE A 41 -27.08 10.30 51.28
C PHE A 41 -25.87 9.88 50.44
N LEU A 42 -25.29 8.72 50.74
CA LEU A 42 -24.15 8.18 49.99
C LEU A 42 -24.56 7.86 48.55
N SER A 43 -25.75 7.30 48.35
CA SER A 43 -26.28 7.00 47.01
C SER A 43 -26.56 8.27 46.21
N SER A 44 -27.20 9.29 46.81
CA SER A 44 -27.52 10.54 46.08
C SER A 44 -26.28 11.32 45.65
N ASN A 45 -25.18 11.21 46.40
CA ASN A 45 -23.91 11.88 46.09
C ASN A 45 -22.90 10.95 45.41
N ASN A 46 -23.31 9.72 45.04
CA ASN A 46 -22.46 8.70 44.42
C ASN A 46 -21.14 8.45 45.18
N LEU A 47 -21.19 8.41 46.51
CA LEU A 47 -20.02 8.17 47.36
C LEU A 47 -19.89 6.69 47.70
N VAL A 48 -18.68 6.15 47.53
CA VAL A 48 -18.32 4.79 47.93
C VAL A 48 -17.37 4.87 49.11
N ILE A 49 -17.78 4.29 50.23
CA ILE A 49 -16.96 4.21 51.45
C ILE A 49 -16.44 2.79 51.58
N ASP A 50 -15.13 2.66 51.70
CA ASP A 50 -14.48 1.42 52.08
C ASP A 50 -13.90 1.56 53.49
N HIS A 51 -14.47 0.80 54.41
CA HIS A 51 -14.09 0.81 55.81
C HIS A 51 -12.74 0.13 56.08
N GLY A 52 -12.36 -0.87 55.27
CA GLY A 52 -11.09 -1.59 55.42
C GLY A 52 -9.90 -0.73 55.01
N THR A 53 -10.05 0.07 53.96
CA THR A 53 -9.00 0.98 53.47
C THR A 53 -9.12 2.41 53.99
N ARG A 54 -10.18 2.73 54.76
CA ARG A 54 -10.53 4.08 55.23
C ARG A 54 -10.56 5.10 54.10
N THR A 55 -11.22 4.77 53.00
CA THR A 55 -11.38 5.66 51.85
C THR A 55 -12.84 6.05 51.64
N CYS A 56 -13.05 7.29 51.17
CA CYS A 56 -14.34 7.76 50.69
C CYS A 56 -14.12 8.36 49.31
N ILE A 57 -14.60 7.65 48.29
CA ILE A 57 -14.31 7.97 46.89
C ILE A 57 -15.63 8.34 46.20
N GLY A 58 -15.65 9.49 45.54
CA GLY A 58 -16.76 9.80 44.63
C GLY A 58 -16.68 8.89 43.41
N LYS A 59 -17.69 8.05 43.20
CA LYS A 59 -17.74 7.03 42.15
C LYS A 59 -17.56 7.61 40.75
N ASN A 60 -18.06 8.82 40.54
CA ASN A 60 -18.00 9.50 39.25
C ASN A 60 -16.64 10.12 38.98
N CYS A 61 -15.87 10.42 40.03
CA CYS A 61 -14.68 11.26 39.96
C CYS A 61 -13.38 10.50 40.25
N GLY A 62 -13.47 9.37 40.95
CA GLY A 62 -12.33 8.65 41.50
C GLY A 62 -11.59 9.43 42.60
N TYR A 63 -12.10 10.59 43.00
CA TYR A 63 -11.44 11.49 43.95
C TYR A 63 -11.68 11.02 45.39
N ASN A 64 -10.59 10.86 46.14
CA ASN A 64 -10.63 10.47 47.54
C ASN A 64 -10.81 11.70 48.44
N LEU A 65 -11.98 11.81 49.07
CA LEU A 65 -12.34 12.94 49.93
C LEU A 65 -11.60 12.95 51.26
N LEU A 66 -11.15 11.79 51.74
CA LEU A 66 -10.44 11.68 53.02
C LEU A 66 -8.93 11.89 52.85
N ASN A 67 -8.37 11.51 51.70
CA ASN A 67 -6.96 11.66 51.37
C ASN A 67 -6.82 12.19 49.93
N PRO A 68 -7.04 13.50 49.71
CA PRO A 68 -6.94 14.08 48.38
C PRO A 68 -5.49 14.00 47.86
N PRO A 69 -5.27 13.56 46.60
CA PRO A 69 -3.93 13.57 46.02
C PRO A 69 -3.40 15.01 45.93
N LEU A 70 -2.10 15.20 46.19
CA LEU A 70 -1.43 16.49 46.01
C LEU A 70 -1.56 16.92 44.55
N VAL A 71 -2.27 18.03 44.30
CA VAL A 71 -2.40 18.58 42.95
C VAL A 71 -1.06 19.22 42.57
N GLU A 72 -0.26 18.51 41.78
CA GLU A 72 0.88 19.11 41.09
C GLU A 72 0.34 20.11 40.05
N ARG A 73 0.61 21.41 40.26
CA ARG A 73 0.26 22.43 39.28
C ARG A 73 1.06 22.17 38.00
N GLN A 74 0.37 21.75 36.93
CA GLN A 74 0.98 21.75 35.61
C GLN A 74 1.26 23.20 35.21
N ILE A 75 2.55 23.58 35.21
CA ILE A 75 2.99 24.82 34.57
C ILE A 75 2.77 24.61 33.08
N ASN A 76 1.74 25.25 32.52
CA ASN A 76 1.56 25.32 31.07
C ASN A 76 2.80 25.96 30.46
N LYS A 77 3.72 25.14 29.93
CA LYS A 77 4.84 25.64 29.14
C LYS A 77 4.24 26.42 27.97
N PRO A 78 4.65 27.68 27.72
CA PRO A 78 4.12 28.44 26.60
C PRO A 78 4.36 27.64 25.32
N LYS A 79 3.31 27.50 24.49
CA LYS A 79 3.41 26.83 23.19
C LYS A 79 4.59 27.47 22.43
N PRO A 80 5.52 26.68 21.86
CA PRO A 80 6.62 27.23 21.10
C PRO A 80 6.06 28.16 20.02
N ARG A 81 6.61 29.37 19.95
CA ARG A 81 6.20 30.40 19.00
C ARG A 81 6.71 29.99 17.64
N PHE A 82 5.92 29.20 16.92
CA PHE A 82 6.22 28.80 15.54
C PHE A 82 6.26 30.04 14.64
N ASP A 83 7.32 30.12 13.83
CA ASP A 83 7.54 31.17 12.84
C ASP A 83 6.30 31.30 11.92
N PRO A 84 5.70 32.51 11.81
CA PRO A 84 4.57 32.76 10.92
C PRO A 84 4.84 32.38 9.45
N GLU A 85 6.09 32.52 9.00
CA GLU A 85 6.48 32.15 7.63
C GLU A 85 6.38 30.64 7.42
N LEU A 86 6.83 29.86 8.41
CA LEU A 86 6.80 28.40 8.33
C LEU A 86 5.36 27.84 8.30
N LYS A 87 4.43 28.48 9.03
CA LYS A 87 2.99 28.15 8.95
C LYS A 87 2.39 28.48 7.59
N THR A 88 2.82 29.60 7.00
CA THR A 88 2.34 30.03 5.69
C THR A 88 2.87 29.09 4.60
N LEU A 89 4.14 28.71 4.68
CA LEU A 89 4.77 27.71 3.83
C LEU A 89 4.09 26.34 3.96
N GLN A 90 3.82 25.90 5.19
CA GLN A 90 3.13 24.63 5.44
C GLN A 90 1.73 24.61 4.79
N LYS A 91 0.98 25.72 4.90
CA LYS A 91 -0.32 25.85 4.22
C LYS A 91 -0.20 25.81 2.70
N ALA A 92 0.81 26.47 2.13
CA ALA A 92 1.04 26.46 0.68
C ALA A 92 1.38 25.05 0.19
N VAL A 93 2.30 24.35 0.84
CA VAL A 93 2.69 22.97 0.48
C VAL A 93 1.49 22.02 0.57
N VAL A 94 0.66 22.15 1.60
CA VAL A 94 -0.55 21.32 1.73
C VAL A 94 -1.57 21.63 0.62
N ALA A 95 -1.70 22.89 0.21
CA ALA A 95 -2.58 23.27 -0.90
C ALA A 95 -2.07 22.69 -2.23
N ASP A 96 -0.77 22.74 -2.49
CA ASP A 96 -0.15 22.17 -3.69
C ASP A 96 -0.31 20.65 -3.75
N ILE A 97 -0.11 19.95 -2.62
CA ILE A 97 -0.33 18.50 -2.53
C ILE A 97 -1.79 18.14 -2.82
N LYS A 98 -2.75 18.91 -2.28
CA LYS A 98 -4.19 18.70 -2.56
C LYS A 98 -4.55 18.95 -4.03
N SER A 99 -3.90 19.93 -4.66
CA SER A 99 -4.04 20.28 -6.08
C SER A 99 -3.50 19.18 -7.01
N LEU A 100 -2.33 18.62 -6.69
CA LEU A 100 -1.67 17.60 -7.51
C LEU A 100 -2.33 16.21 -7.41
N PHE A 101 -3.08 15.93 -6.34
CA PHE A 101 -3.67 14.61 -6.07
C PHE A 101 -5.16 14.68 -5.66
N PRO A 102 -6.07 15.09 -6.57
CA PRO A 102 -7.48 15.33 -6.25
C PRO A 102 -8.24 14.07 -5.80
N THR A 103 -7.85 12.89 -6.28
CA THR A 103 -8.48 11.60 -5.91
C THR A 103 -8.13 11.16 -4.48
N THR A 104 -7.02 11.66 -3.93
CA THR A 104 -6.52 11.34 -2.58
C THR A 104 -7.04 12.33 -1.53
N ALA A 105 -7.36 13.57 -1.95
CA ALA A 105 -7.95 14.61 -1.10
C ALA A 105 -9.29 14.18 -0.47
N ALA A 106 -10.15 13.49 -1.23
CA ALA A 106 -11.44 12.99 -0.73
C ALA A 106 -11.33 11.87 0.32
N LYS A 107 -10.16 11.20 0.42
CA LYS A 107 -9.89 10.15 1.42
C LYS A 107 -9.37 10.75 2.74
N LEU A 108 -8.73 11.92 2.69
CA LEU A 108 -8.15 12.59 3.86
C LEU A 108 -9.23 13.24 4.74
N ASP A 109 -10.32 13.75 4.15
CA ASP A 109 -11.39 14.43 4.89
C ASP A 109 -12.43 13.47 5.51
N LYS A 110 -12.39 12.16 5.21
CA LYS A 110 -13.41 11.17 5.64
C LYS A 110 -12.94 10.12 6.65
N SER A 111 -11.70 10.19 7.15
CA SER A 111 -11.16 9.18 8.07
C SER A 111 -10.51 9.81 9.30
N THR A 112 -11.32 10.39 10.18
CA THR A 112 -10.90 10.63 11.58
C THR A 112 -11.62 9.65 12.47
N THR A 113 -11.09 8.42 12.55
CA THR A 113 -11.23 7.58 13.74
C THR A 113 -10.06 6.58 13.83
N SER A 114 -9.18 6.85 14.79
CA SER A 114 -8.31 5.97 15.58
C SER A 114 -6.97 5.40 15.06
N HIS A 115 -6.66 5.25 13.76
CA HIS A 115 -5.28 4.91 13.36
C HIS A 115 -4.97 5.42 11.94
N LEU A 116 -4.80 6.73 11.79
CA LEU A 116 -4.14 7.27 10.61
C LEU A 116 -2.63 7.01 10.79
N PRO A 117 -1.93 6.31 9.86
CA PRO A 117 -0.48 6.30 9.90
C PRO A 117 -0.02 7.75 9.89
N CYS A 118 0.76 8.14 10.92
CA CYS A 118 1.29 9.49 11.04
C CYS A 118 1.80 9.93 9.67
N PRO A 119 1.41 11.10 9.12
CA PRO A 119 1.86 11.53 7.79
C PRO A 119 3.38 11.46 7.63
N ILE A 120 4.12 11.69 8.71
CA ILE A 120 5.57 11.53 8.80
C ILE A 120 5.99 10.06 8.60
N ALA A 121 5.30 9.11 9.22
CA ALA A 121 5.55 7.68 9.04
C ALA A 121 5.22 7.21 7.61
N ALA A 122 4.13 7.72 7.00
CA ALA A 122 3.79 7.39 5.61
C ALA A 122 4.84 7.94 4.61
N VAL A 123 5.30 9.18 4.82
CA VAL A 123 6.38 9.79 4.02
C VAL A 123 7.69 9.02 4.21
N ARG A 124 8.05 8.69 5.45
CA ARG A 124 9.24 7.89 5.76
C ARG A 124 9.20 6.52 5.09
N PHE A 125 8.08 5.80 5.21
CA PHE A 125 7.89 4.50 4.55
C PHE A 125 8.04 4.62 3.03
N ARG A 126 7.48 5.67 2.43
CA ARG A 126 7.63 5.90 0.98
C ARG A 126 9.08 6.19 0.58
N ILE A 127 9.81 6.97 1.38
CA ILE A 127 11.24 7.24 1.14
C ILE A 127 12.04 5.94 1.24
N GLU A 128 11.82 5.14 2.29
CA GLU A 128 12.50 3.86 2.49
C GLU A 128 12.20 2.88 1.33
N GLN A 129 10.96 2.82 0.85
CA GLN A 129 10.60 2.05 -0.34
C GLN A 129 11.35 2.53 -1.59
N LEU A 130 11.34 3.83 -1.86
CA LEU A 130 12.02 4.37 -3.04
C LEU A 130 13.53 4.15 -2.99
N LEU A 131 14.15 4.30 -1.83
CA LEU A 131 15.57 3.98 -1.63
C LEU A 131 15.86 2.49 -1.84
N SER A 132 14.96 1.62 -1.39
CA SER A 132 15.06 0.17 -1.61
C SER A 132 14.93 -0.18 -3.09
N ASP A 133 13.97 0.43 -3.79
CA ASP A 133 13.76 0.25 -5.23
C ASP A 133 14.98 0.75 -6.02
N ASP A 134 15.55 1.89 -5.64
CA ASP A 134 16.74 2.45 -6.29
C ASP A 134 17.99 1.57 -6.05
N THR A 135 18.16 1.08 -4.82
CA THR A 135 19.20 0.12 -4.47
C THR A 135 19.05 -1.18 -5.27
N LEU A 136 17.82 -1.68 -5.43
CA LEU A 136 17.55 -2.89 -6.20
C LEU A 136 17.83 -2.69 -7.69
N LYS A 137 17.46 -1.53 -8.24
CA LYS A 137 17.80 -1.16 -9.62
C LYS A 137 19.30 -1.12 -9.82
N GLN A 138 20.04 -0.45 -8.93
CA GLN A 138 21.49 -0.35 -9.03
C GLN A 138 22.14 -1.74 -9.02
N LYS A 139 21.76 -2.59 -8.05
CA LYS A 139 22.25 -3.98 -7.99
C LYS A 139 21.90 -4.77 -9.25
N GLY A 140 20.73 -4.53 -9.83
CA GLY A 140 20.32 -5.14 -11.09
C GLY A 140 21.21 -4.71 -12.27
N GLU A 141 21.56 -3.43 -12.35
CA GLU A 141 22.49 -2.94 -13.37
C GLU A 141 23.92 -3.46 -13.13
N ASP A 142 24.38 -3.48 -11.88
CA ASP A 142 25.69 -4.05 -11.52
C ASP A 142 25.79 -5.52 -11.94
N LEU A 143 24.73 -6.33 -11.70
CA LEU A 143 24.66 -7.72 -12.14
C LEU A 143 24.66 -7.87 -13.67
N LYS A 144 23.92 -7.03 -14.40
CA LYS A 144 23.95 -7.05 -15.87
C LYS A 144 25.33 -6.69 -16.40
N HIS A 145 26.02 -5.76 -15.74
CA HIS A 145 27.38 -5.38 -16.11
C HIS A 145 28.39 -6.48 -15.81
N GLU A 146 28.24 -7.17 -14.68
CA GLU A 146 29.08 -8.31 -14.30
C GLU A 146 28.90 -9.49 -15.27
N TYR A 147 27.66 -9.80 -15.65
CA TYR A 147 27.28 -10.93 -16.51
C TYR A 147 26.79 -10.47 -17.88
N LEU A 148 27.55 -9.59 -18.54
CA LEU A 148 27.18 -9.00 -19.82
C LEU A 148 27.06 -10.05 -20.95
N ASP A 149 27.83 -11.13 -20.84
CA ASP A 149 27.78 -12.28 -21.73
C ASP A 149 26.46 -13.06 -21.65
N ILE A 150 25.84 -13.10 -20.46
CA ILE A 150 24.56 -13.78 -20.21
C ILE A 150 23.37 -12.83 -20.40
N PHE A 151 23.53 -11.55 -20.03
CA PHE A 151 22.50 -10.50 -20.11
C PHE A 151 22.86 -9.41 -21.13
N PRO A 152 23.01 -9.74 -22.42
CA PRO A 152 23.27 -8.73 -23.43
C PRO A 152 22.08 -7.75 -23.54
N PRO A 153 22.33 -6.49 -23.92
CA PRO A 153 21.27 -5.47 -24.03
C PRO A 153 20.25 -5.81 -25.14
N ASN A 154 20.65 -6.61 -26.13
CA ASN A 154 19.80 -7.11 -27.19
C ASN A 154 19.96 -8.63 -27.30
N ILE A 155 18.91 -9.31 -27.77
CA ILE A 155 18.98 -10.74 -28.07
C ILE A 155 20.02 -10.96 -29.18
N PRO A 156 20.99 -11.88 -29.00
CA PRO A 156 22.03 -12.14 -29.99
C PRO A 156 21.46 -12.67 -31.31
N ASP A 157 22.20 -12.49 -32.41
CA ASP A 157 21.83 -13.06 -33.71
C ASP A 157 21.78 -14.59 -33.59
N THR A 158 20.90 -15.22 -34.37
CA THR A 158 20.77 -16.69 -34.43
C THR A 158 22.09 -17.38 -34.75
N LYS A 159 23.01 -16.70 -35.47
CA LYS A 159 24.36 -17.21 -35.79
C LYS A 159 25.26 -17.39 -34.58
N GLU A 160 25.01 -16.66 -33.51
CA GLU A 160 25.79 -16.71 -32.26
C GLU A 160 25.23 -17.76 -31.29
N LEU A 161 24.05 -18.32 -31.59
CA LEU A 161 23.41 -19.32 -30.74
C LEU A 161 24.03 -20.73 -30.92
N PRO A 162 24.10 -21.54 -29.85
CA PRO A 162 24.57 -22.92 -29.94
C PRO A 162 23.73 -23.75 -30.91
N SER A 163 24.40 -24.50 -31.80
CA SER A 163 23.75 -25.37 -32.79
C SER A 163 23.74 -26.85 -32.38
N GLU A 164 24.16 -27.17 -31.16
CA GLU A 164 24.35 -28.55 -30.68
C GLU A 164 23.04 -29.31 -30.51
N VAL A 165 22.01 -28.64 -29.99
CA VAL A 165 20.70 -29.22 -29.74
C VAL A 165 19.65 -28.44 -30.54
N LEU A 166 19.09 -29.10 -31.55
CA LEU A 166 18.05 -28.53 -32.40
C LEU A 166 16.68 -29.08 -32.03
N MET A 167 15.68 -28.19 -31.97
CA MET A 167 14.28 -28.60 -31.81
C MET A 167 13.79 -29.31 -33.08
N ARG A 168 13.40 -30.58 -32.94
CA ARG A 168 12.80 -31.36 -34.03
C ARG A 168 11.29 -31.46 -33.84
N ILE A 169 10.54 -30.83 -34.74
CA ILE A 169 9.08 -30.95 -34.78
C ILE A 169 8.73 -32.26 -35.51
N LYS A 170 8.19 -33.25 -34.77
CA LYS A 170 7.73 -34.53 -35.33
C LYS A 170 6.26 -34.40 -35.72
N LEU A 171 5.93 -34.68 -36.98
CA LEU A 171 4.54 -34.73 -37.43
C LEU A 171 3.98 -36.17 -37.33
N ARG A 172 2.66 -36.28 -37.13
CA ARG A 172 1.93 -37.55 -37.13
C ARG A 172 1.78 -38.10 -38.54
N ASP A 173 1.40 -37.22 -39.48
CA ASP A 173 1.33 -37.52 -40.91
C ASP A 173 2.25 -36.56 -41.68
N ASN A 174 3.32 -37.10 -42.27
CA ASN A 174 4.31 -36.33 -43.05
C ASN A 174 3.90 -36.11 -44.51
N VAL A 175 2.82 -36.74 -44.97
CA VAL A 175 2.45 -36.77 -46.40
C VAL A 175 1.49 -35.64 -46.77
N LYS A 176 0.79 -35.06 -45.79
CA LYS A 176 -0.25 -34.05 -46.03
C LYS A 176 0.31 -32.61 -45.98
N PRO A 177 0.42 -31.90 -47.12
CA PRO A 177 0.80 -30.50 -47.11
C PRO A 177 -0.28 -29.65 -46.44
N MET A 178 0.14 -28.64 -45.68
CA MET A 178 -0.77 -27.72 -44.98
C MET A 178 -0.63 -26.33 -45.56
N VAL A 179 -1.53 -25.98 -46.47
CA VAL A 179 -1.58 -24.64 -47.03
C VAL A 179 -2.79 -23.91 -46.44
N ALA A 180 -2.53 -22.83 -45.71
CA ALA A 180 -3.55 -21.93 -45.21
C ALA A 180 -3.40 -20.55 -45.86
N ARG A 181 -4.54 -19.93 -46.21
CA ARG A 181 -4.56 -18.58 -46.79
C ARG A 181 -4.18 -17.55 -45.74
N ALA A 182 -3.29 -16.61 -46.11
CA ALA A 182 -2.92 -15.48 -45.27
C ALA A 182 -4.12 -14.59 -44.93
N TYR A 183 -4.16 -14.07 -43.70
CA TYR A 183 -5.17 -13.10 -43.29
C TYR A 183 -4.89 -11.72 -43.87
N SER A 184 -5.93 -10.92 -44.09
CA SER A 184 -5.77 -9.54 -44.54
C SER A 184 -5.22 -8.67 -43.41
N CYS A 185 -4.14 -7.92 -43.66
CA CYS A 185 -3.61 -6.93 -42.74
C CYS A 185 -4.38 -5.60 -42.86
N PRO A 186 -4.97 -5.08 -41.77
CA PRO A 186 -5.47 -3.70 -41.73
C PRO A 186 -4.38 -2.69 -42.11
N LYS A 187 -4.73 -1.66 -42.90
CA LYS A 187 -3.76 -0.69 -43.42
C LYS A 187 -2.89 -0.06 -42.33
N LYS A 188 -3.49 0.28 -41.18
CA LYS A 188 -2.80 0.87 -40.02
C LYS A 188 -1.62 0.07 -39.47
N TYR A 189 -1.55 -1.23 -39.71
CA TYR A 189 -0.50 -2.11 -39.17
C TYR A 189 0.48 -2.60 -40.23
N ARG A 190 0.34 -2.18 -41.50
CA ARG A 190 1.19 -2.67 -42.59
C ARG A 190 2.65 -2.28 -42.41
N ASP A 191 2.90 -1.02 -42.05
CA ASP A 191 4.26 -0.51 -41.86
C ASP A 191 4.93 -1.19 -40.67
N GLY A 192 4.23 -1.27 -39.52
CA GLY A 192 4.72 -1.99 -38.35
C GLY A 192 4.98 -3.47 -38.62
N TRP A 193 4.12 -4.14 -39.41
CA TRP A 193 4.35 -5.53 -39.81
C TRP A 193 5.60 -5.65 -40.71
N LYS A 194 5.77 -4.76 -41.68
CA LYS A 194 6.96 -4.74 -42.54
C LYS A 194 8.24 -4.57 -41.71
N THR A 195 8.25 -3.62 -40.77
CA THR A 195 9.37 -3.42 -39.84
C THR A 195 9.68 -4.66 -39.02
N LEU A 196 8.67 -5.36 -38.49
CA LEU A 196 8.88 -6.60 -37.75
C LEU A 196 9.49 -7.71 -38.63
N ILE A 197 9.05 -7.85 -39.87
CA ILE A 197 9.62 -8.82 -40.81
C ILE A 197 11.10 -8.51 -41.06
N GLU A 198 11.43 -7.25 -41.33
CA GLU A 198 12.81 -6.81 -41.57
C GLU A 198 13.70 -7.03 -40.35
N GLN A 199 13.21 -6.73 -39.14
CA GLN A 199 13.92 -7.01 -37.89
C GLN A 199 14.20 -8.50 -37.70
N HIS A 200 13.21 -9.36 -37.94
CA HIS A 200 13.38 -10.82 -37.82
C HIS A 200 14.31 -11.39 -38.89
N LEU A 201 14.30 -10.84 -40.11
CA LEU A 201 15.24 -11.21 -41.17
C LEU A 201 16.67 -10.79 -40.81
N ALA A 202 16.85 -9.56 -40.31
CA ALA A 202 18.15 -9.03 -39.93
C ALA A 202 18.75 -9.80 -38.74
N ALA A 203 17.93 -10.19 -37.76
CA ALA A 203 18.34 -11.01 -36.61
C ALA A 203 18.52 -12.51 -36.91
N GLY A 204 18.29 -12.94 -38.17
CA GLY A 204 18.40 -14.34 -38.56
C GLY A 204 17.30 -15.27 -38.04
N HIS A 205 16.29 -14.74 -37.33
CA HIS A 205 15.19 -15.53 -36.75
C HIS A 205 14.32 -16.22 -37.82
N ILE A 206 14.20 -15.61 -39.00
CA ILE A 206 13.45 -16.15 -40.14
C ILE A 206 14.28 -16.03 -41.42
N ARG A 207 13.91 -16.83 -42.43
CA ARG A 207 14.46 -16.76 -43.78
C ARG A 207 13.38 -17.02 -44.83
N PRO A 208 13.54 -16.50 -46.06
CA PRO A 208 12.72 -16.94 -47.19
C PRO A 208 12.78 -18.47 -47.33
N SER A 209 11.64 -19.09 -47.61
CA SER A 209 11.54 -20.54 -47.79
C SER A 209 10.57 -20.87 -48.92
N ASN A 210 10.78 -22.02 -49.56
CA ASN A 210 9.87 -22.60 -50.53
C ASN A 210 9.25 -23.88 -49.94
N SER A 211 8.47 -23.71 -48.88
CA SER A 211 7.90 -24.78 -48.06
C SER A 211 6.49 -25.14 -48.52
N ASP A 212 6.17 -26.43 -48.58
CA ASP A 212 4.81 -26.94 -48.82
C ASP A 212 3.87 -26.73 -47.61
N TYR A 213 4.42 -26.25 -46.49
CA TYR A 213 3.70 -25.88 -45.28
C TYR A 213 3.63 -24.36 -45.14
N VAL A 214 2.42 -23.84 -44.96
CA VAL A 214 2.12 -22.42 -44.79
C VAL A 214 1.10 -22.24 -43.68
N SER A 215 1.50 -21.54 -42.62
CA SER A 215 0.60 -21.07 -41.55
C SER A 215 0.35 -19.56 -41.72
N PRO A 216 -0.90 -19.09 -41.56
CA PRO A 216 -1.18 -17.67 -41.71
C PRO A 216 -0.73 -16.90 -40.47
N ALA A 217 -0.48 -15.61 -40.65
CA ALA A 217 -0.07 -14.71 -39.59
C ALA A 217 -1.01 -13.52 -39.48
N PHE A 218 -1.04 -12.88 -38.31
CA PHE A 218 -1.79 -11.64 -38.06
C PHE A 218 -1.13 -10.82 -36.96
N ILE A 219 -1.62 -9.59 -36.79
CA ILE A 219 -1.06 -8.60 -35.87
C ILE A 219 -2.06 -8.35 -34.73
N VAL A 220 -1.55 -8.30 -33.50
CA VAL A 220 -2.32 -7.97 -32.29
C VAL A 220 -1.75 -6.69 -31.68
N PRO A 221 -2.56 -5.63 -31.48
CA PRO A 221 -2.07 -4.40 -30.86
C PRO A 221 -1.60 -4.63 -29.42
N LYS A 222 -0.54 -3.93 -29.01
CA LYS A 222 -0.17 -3.81 -27.59
C LYS A 222 -1.02 -2.72 -26.93
N ALA A 223 -1.04 -2.74 -25.59
CA ALA A 223 -1.77 -1.76 -24.79
C ALA A 223 -1.26 -0.33 -25.01
N ASP A 224 0.07 -0.17 -25.07
CA ASP A 224 0.69 1.10 -25.46
C ASP A 224 0.66 1.25 -27.00
N PRO A 225 0.00 2.29 -27.54
CA PRO A 225 -0.09 2.51 -28.98
C PRO A 225 1.25 2.89 -29.64
N ASN A 226 2.26 3.31 -28.86
CA ASN A 226 3.57 3.69 -29.38
C ASN A 226 4.50 2.48 -29.60
N VAL A 227 4.18 1.33 -29.01
CA VAL A 227 4.98 0.12 -29.14
C VAL A 227 4.52 -0.68 -30.37
N LEU A 228 5.47 -1.23 -31.12
CA LEU A 228 5.17 -2.12 -32.24
C LEU A 228 4.19 -3.23 -31.80
N PRO A 229 3.21 -3.54 -32.65
CA PRO A 229 2.22 -4.55 -32.31
C PRO A 229 2.87 -5.94 -32.34
N ARG A 230 2.17 -6.94 -31.81
CA ARG A 230 2.68 -8.32 -31.75
C ARG A 230 2.33 -9.06 -33.04
N TRP A 231 3.34 -9.61 -33.72
CA TRP A 231 3.16 -10.61 -34.77
C TRP A 231 2.82 -11.96 -34.13
N VAL A 232 1.70 -12.54 -34.55
CA VAL A 232 1.23 -13.88 -34.15
C VAL A 232 1.09 -14.78 -35.38
N ASN A 233 1.66 -15.99 -35.31
CA ASN A 233 1.47 -17.04 -36.31
C ASN A 233 0.40 -18.04 -35.83
N ASP A 234 -0.54 -18.38 -36.70
CA ASP A 234 -1.62 -19.33 -36.40
C ASP A 234 -1.21 -20.76 -36.71
N TYR A 235 -0.52 -21.39 -35.76
CA TYR A 235 -0.05 -22.78 -35.86
C TYR A 235 -1.10 -23.83 -35.49
N ARG A 236 -2.39 -23.48 -35.34
CA ARG A 236 -3.41 -24.44 -34.86
C ARG A 236 -3.49 -25.71 -35.71
N LYS A 237 -3.48 -25.57 -37.05
CA LYS A 237 -3.48 -26.72 -37.97
C LYS A 237 -2.20 -27.54 -37.89
N LEU A 238 -1.05 -26.88 -37.78
CA LEU A 238 0.25 -27.54 -37.62
C LEU A 238 0.28 -28.33 -36.32
N ASN A 239 -0.11 -27.71 -35.20
CA ASN A 239 -0.11 -28.32 -33.87
C ASN A 239 -1.01 -29.56 -33.78
N GLN A 240 -2.13 -29.60 -34.50
CA GLN A 240 -3.00 -30.79 -34.57
C GLN A 240 -2.31 -32.01 -35.21
N ASN A 241 -1.37 -31.76 -36.13
CA ASN A 241 -0.58 -32.80 -36.77
C ASN A 241 0.78 -33.02 -36.07
N THR A 242 1.13 -32.26 -35.05
CA THR A 242 2.38 -32.46 -34.32
C THR A 242 2.21 -33.58 -33.29
N VAL A 243 3.24 -34.43 -33.14
CA VAL A 243 3.35 -35.37 -32.03
C VAL A 243 3.69 -34.58 -30.78
N VAL A 244 2.84 -34.67 -29.75
CA VAL A 244 3.03 -33.92 -28.51
C VAL A 244 4.19 -34.53 -27.74
N ASP A 245 5.15 -33.69 -27.32
CA ASP A 245 6.22 -34.07 -26.42
C ASP A 245 5.75 -33.92 -24.97
N ASN A 246 5.31 -35.03 -24.37
CA ASN A 246 4.75 -35.07 -23.02
C ASN A 246 5.85 -35.18 -21.95
N HIS A 247 6.82 -34.27 -21.96
CA HIS A 247 7.79 -34.20 -20.87
C HIS A 247 7.07 -33.77 -19.58
N PRO A 248 7.08 -34.59 -18.51
CA PRO A 248 6.35 -34.27 -17.29
C PRO A 248 7.04 -33.12 -16.57
N LEU A 249 6.39 -31.96 -16.51
CA LEU A 249 6.83 -30.86 -15.65
C LEU A 249 6.44 -31.18 -14.20
N PRO A 250 7.32 -30.94 -13.21
CA PRO A 250 6.99 -31.13 -11.81
C PRO A 250 5.84 -30.21 -11.39
N LEU A 251 5.05 -30.62 -10.38
CA LEU A 251 4.00 -29.77 -9.82
C LEU A 251 4.65 -28.60 -9.09
N VAL A 252 3.97 -27.45 -9.05
CA VAL A 252 4.46 -26.25 -8.36
C VAL A 252 4.77 -26.54 -6.88
N ASN A 253 3.95 -27.36 -6.22
CA ASN A 253 4.17 -27.77 -4.83
C ASN A 253 5.37 -28.71 -4.63
N ASP A 254 5.84 -29.35 -5.70
CA ASP A 254 7.04 -30.20 -5.65
C ASP A 254 8.32 -29.36 -5.87
N ILE A 255 8.19 -28.11 -6.35
CA ILE A 255 9.29 -27.19 -6.64
C ILE A 255 9.47 -26.15 -5.51
N LEU A 256 8.38 -25.62 -4.95
CA LEU A 256 8.37 -24.57 -3.92
C LEU A 256 8.57 -25.11 -2.51
#